data_AF-A0A535EIG1-F1
#
_entry.id   AF-A0A535EIG1-F1
#
_cell.length_a   1.000
_cell.length_b   1.000
_cell.length_c   1.000
_cell.angle_alpha   90.00
_cell.angle_beta   90.00
_cell.angle_gamma   90.00
#
_symmetry.space_group_name_H-M   'P 1'
#
loop_
_entity.id
_entity.type
_entity.pdbx_description
1 polymer ?
#
loop_
_entity_poly.entity_id
_entity_poly.type
_entity_poly.pdbx_seq_one_letter_code
_entity_poly.pdbx_strand_id
1 'polypeptide(L)'
;MATQTEPRPNGSAMKSGVLAAEVVHDLNRLVSLEIELAKQELKELAVTNGIAAACFAFAGILAGIALLVAVPVIVVVAVPWHWQAAVVWAVAYALIAAGLAIYGRMRLRVSMPQKTITSLKETKEWALQRMKSAGR
;
A
#
# COMPACT_ATOMS: atom_id res chain seq x y z
N MET A 1 -80.93 23.41 11.36
CA MET A 1 -79.66 23.34 12.12
C MET A 1 -78.97 22.04 11.74
N ALA A 2 -77.94 22.09 10.90
CA ALA A 2 -77.15 20.92 10.51
C ALA A 2 -75.70 21.16 10.96
N THR A 3 -75.24 20.36 11.91
CA THR A 3 -73.88 20.39 12.46
C THR A 3 -72.96 19.65 11.49
N GLN A 4 -72.12 20.38 10.74
CA GLN A 4 -71.01 19.78 9.99
C GLN A 4 -69.89 19.40 10.96
N THR A 5 -69.53 18.11 10.98
CA THR A 5 -68.32 17.60 11.61
C THR A 5 -67.18 17.59 10.57
N GLU A 6 -66.28 18.57 10.63
CA GLU A 6 -65.03 18.52 9.87
C GLU A 6 -64.06 17.47 10.45
N PRO A 7 -63.43 16.61 9.64
CA PRO A 7 -62.43 15.66 10.11
C PRO A 7 -61.12 16.38 10.38
N ARG A 8 -60.67 16.39 11.65
CA ARG A 8 -59.34 16.90 12.02
C ARG A 8 -58.25 16.03 11.39
N PRO A 9 -57.25 16.60 10.71
CA PRO A 9 -56.13 15.82 10.17
C PRO A 9 -55.32 15.19 11.31
N ASN A 10 -55.07 13.88 11.21
CA ASN A 10 -54.35 13.06 12.19
C ASN A 10 -52.87 13.47 12.35
N GLY A 11 -52.58 14.46 13.20
CA GLY A 11 -51.22 14.97 13.47
C GLY A 11 -50.29 14.02 14.25
N SER A 12 -50.81 12.95 14.84
CA SER A 12 -50.03 11.93 15.58
C SER A 12 -49.26 10.98 14.66
N ALA A 13 -49.88 10.56 13.55
CA ALA A 13 -49.26 9.68 12.55
C ALA A 13 -48.07 10.35 11.84
N MET A 14 -48.18 11.65 11.56
CA MET A 14 -47.08 12.47 11.03
C MET A 14 -45.91 12.57 12.02
N LYS A 15 -46.18 12.80 13.32
CA LYS A 15 -45.13 12.89 14.35
C LYS A 15 -44.39 11.57 14.59
N SER A 16 -45.09 10.44 14.57
CA SER A 16 -44.45 9.12 14.71
C SER A 16 -43.55 8.76 13.52
N GLY A 17 -43.93 9.17 12.30
CA GLY A 17 -43.09 8.99 11.11
C GLY A 17 -41.81 9.82 11.14
N VAL A 18 -41.88 11.06 11.65
CA VAL A 18 -40.71 11.95 11.80
C VAL A 18 -39.72 11.40 12.83
N LEU A 19 -40.19 10.91 13.98
CA LEU A 19 -39.33 10.31 15.01
C LEU A 19 -38.63 9.04 14.52
N ALA A 20 -39.33 8.19 13.76
CA ALA A 20 -38.73 6.99 13.19
C ALA A 20 -37.65 7.32 12.14
N ALA A 21 -37.88 8.35 11.32
CA ALA A 21 -36.90 8.83 10.35
C ALA A 21 -35.63 9.38 11.02
N GLU A 22 -35.77 10.09 12.15
CA GLU A 22 -34.65 10.65 12.91
C GLU A 22 -33.80 9.56 13.58
N VAL A 23 -34.42 8.54 14.16
CA VAL A 23 -33.70 7.37 14.71
C VAL A 23 -32.92 6.62 13.62
N VAL A 24 -33.53 6.41 12.43
CA VAL A 24 -32.84 5.76 11.31
C VAL A 24 -31.64 6.61 10.83
N HIS A 25 -31.78 7.93 10.83
CA HIS A 25 -30.70 8.84 10.49
C HIS A 25 -29.53 8.74 11.49
N ASP A 26 -29.83 8.70 12.79
CA ASP A 26 -28.82 8.59 13.85
C ASP A 26 -28.10 7.23 13.82
N LEU A 27 -28.82 6.14 13.56
CA LEU A 27 -28.23 4.81 13.38
C LEU A 27 -27.28 4.77 12.18
N ASN A 28 -27.68 5.37 11.06
CA ASN A 28 -26.81 5.43 9.87
C ASN A 28 -25.54 6.27 10.15
N ARG A 29 -25.66 7.30 10.99
CA ARG A 29 -24.53 8.12 11.44
C ARG A 29 -23.59 7.35 12.36
N LEU A 30 -24.11 6.60 13.33
CA LEU A 30 -23.33 5.71 14.20
C LEU A 30 -22.58 4.64 13.39
N VAL A 31 -23.24 3.99 12.44
CA VAL A 31 -22.61 2.98 11.57
C VAL A 31 -21.47 3.61 10.76
N SER A 32 -21.68 4.81 10.22
CA SER A 32 -20.64 5.52 9.46
C SER A 32 -19.43 5.86 10.33
N LEU A 33 -19.65 6.27 11.58
CA LEU A 33 -18.60 6.57 12.55
C LEU A 33 -17.82 5.31 12.95
N GLU A 34 -18.50 4.19 13.20
CA GLU A 34 -17.85 2.91 13.52
C GLU A 34 -16.94 2.44 12.37
N ILE A 35 -17.40 2.64 11.12
CA ILE A 35 -16.59 2.35 9.94
C ILE A 35 -15.36 3.28 9.86
N GLU A 36 -15.52 4.56 10.16
CA GLU A 36 -14.40 5.51 10.20
C GLU A 36 -13.39 5.17 11.30
N LEU A 37 -13.87 4.79 12.49
CA LEU A 37 -13.04 4.36 13.60
C LEU A 37 -12.28 3.07 13.27
N ALA A 38 -12.98 2.06 12.75
CA ALA A 38 -12.36 0.81 12.31
C ALA A 38 -11.29 1.05 11.23
N LYS A 39 -11.54 1.98 10.28
CA LYS A 39 -10.52 2.39 9.31
C LYS A 39 -9.30 3.04 9.96
N GLN A 40 -9.50 3.85 10.99
CA GLN A 40 -8.41 4.49 11.72
C GLN A 40 -7.58 3.47 12.49
N GLU A 41 -8.23 2.56 13.24
CA GLU A 41 -7.54 1.48 13.95
C GLU A 41 -6.78 0.58 12.98
N LEU A 42 -7.39 0.16 11.87
CA LEU A 42 -6.72 -0.63 10.84
C LEU A 42 -5.51 0.09 10.25
N LYS A 43 -5.60 1.41 10.04
CA LYS A 43 -4.47 2.22 9.55
C LYS A 43 -3.36 2.28 10.60
N GLU A 44 -3.68 2.51 11.87
CA GLU A 44 -2.70 2.55 12.95
C GLU A 44 -2.02 1.18 13.13
N LEU A 45 -2.80 0.10 13.15
CA LEU A 45 -2.32 -1.28 13.13
C LEU A 45 -1.39 -1.54 11.94
N ALA A 46 -1.80 -1.15 10.73
CA ALA A 46 -1.00 -1.33 9.52
C ALA A 46 0.32 -0.54 9.56
N VAL A 47 0.30 0.69 10.08
CA VAL A 47 1.52 1.51 10.23
C VAL A 47 2.44 0.90 11.28
N THR A 48 1.92 0.56 12.46
CA THR A 48 2.74 0.08 13.60
C THR A 48 3.31 -1.29 13.31
N ASN A 49 2.48 -2.22 12.83
CA ASN A 49 2.95 -3.54 12.40
C ASN A 49 3.83 -3.44 11.15
N GLY A 50 3.58 -2.47 10.27
CA GLY A 50 4.42 -2.18 9.11
C GLY A 50 5.81 -1.73 9.52
N ILE A 51 5.93 -0.85 10.52
CA ILE A 51 7.20 -0.42 11.10
C ILE A 51 7.91 -1.62 11.75
N ALA A 52 7.20 -2.43 12.54
CA ALA A 52 7.78 -3.62 13.15
C ALA A 52 8.32 -4.60 12.09
N ALA A 53 7.53 -4.88 11.04
CA ALA A 53 7.94 -5.73 9.93
C ALA A 53 9.16 -5.15 9.19
N ALA A 54 9.20 -3.83 8.99
CA ALA A 54 10.34 -3.14 8.39
C ALA A 54 11.61 -3.25 9.27
N CYS A 55 11.47 -3.05 10.58
CA CYS A 55 12.57 -3.23 11.54
C CYS A 55 13.10 -4.67 11.53
N PHE A 56 12.23 -5.68 11.54
CA PHE A 56 12.64 -7.08 11.44
C PHE A 56 13.33 -7.41 10.12
N ALA A 57 12.77 -6.94 9.00
CA ALA A 57 13.39 -7.11 7.68
C ALA A 57 14.78 -6.45 7.65
N PHE A 58 14.91 -5.23 8.17
CA PHE A 58 16.17 -4.50 8.23
C PHE A 58 17.19 -5.17 9.17
N ALA A 59 16.76 -5.64 10.33
CA ALA A 59 17.60 -6.43 11.24
C ALA A 59 18.11 -7.71 10.57
N GLY A 60 17.27 -8.41 9.81
CA GLY A 60 17.67 -9.57 9.02
C GLY A 60 18.72 -9.24 7.95
N ILE A 61 18.54 -8.11 7.24
CA ILE A 61 19.53 -7.63 6.27
C ILE A 61 20.86 -7.32 6.96
N LEU A 62 20.84 -6.58 8.07
CA LEU A 62 22.06 -6.24 8.82
C LEU A 62 22.77 -7.48 9.38
N ALA A 63 22.02 -8.42 9.96
CA ALA A 63 22.57 -9.68 10.45
C ALA A 63 23.19 -10.50 9.31
N GLY A 64 22.51 -10.53 8.16
CA GLY A 64 23.02 -11.16 6.95
C GLY A 64 24.34 -10.54 6.49
N ILE A 65 24.42 -9.20 6.39
CA ILE A 65 25.66 -8.49 6.04
C ILE A 65 26.75 -8.76 7.07
N ALA A 66 26.43 -8.71 8.37
CA ALA A 66 27.40 -8.98 9.42
C ALA A 66 27.99 -10.39 9.30
N LEU A 67 27.16 -11.41 9.04
CA LEU A 67 27.63 -12.78 8.83
C LEU A 67 28.48 -12.91 7.55
N LEU A 68 28.03 -12.26 6.47
CA LEU A 68 28.73 -12.19 5.19
C LEU A 68 30.13 -11.57 5.33
N VAL A 69 30.35 -10.68 6.30
CA VAL A 69 31.67 -10.08 6.51
C VAL A 69 32.46 -10.83 7.57
N ALA A 70 31.86 -11.14 8.71
CA ALA A 70 32.55 -11.71 9.87
C ALA A 70 33.09 -13.12 9.59
N VAL A 71 32.33 -13.98 8.90
CA VAL A 71 32.75 -15.37 8.64
C VAL A 71 34.01 -15.44 7.77
N PRO A 72 34.09 -14.77 6.60
CA PRO A 72 35.33 -14.74 5.84
C PRO A 72 36.51 -14.18 6.61
N VAL A 73 36.31 -13.10 7.39
CA VAL A 73 37.39 -12.48 8.16
C VAL A 73 37.96 -13.48 9.17
N ILE A 74 37.10 -14.18 9.92
CA ILE A 74 37.54 -15.22 10.86
C ILE A 74 38.30 -16.33 10.14
N VAL A 75 37.80 -16.82 9.01
CA VAL A 75 38.44 -17.90 8.25
C VAL A 75 39.79 -17.47 7.67
N VAL A 76 39.89 -16.26 7.12
CA VAL A 76 41.13 -15.72 6.55
C VAL A 76 42.20 -15.56 7.63
N VAL A 77 41.82 -15.12 8.83
CA VAL A 77 42.76 -14.97 9.96
C VAL A 77 43.15 -16.32 10.57
N ALA A 78 42.23 -17.28 10.62
CA ALA A 78 42.49 -18.60 11.20
C ALA A 78 43.40 -19.49 10.34
N VAL A 79 43.52 -19.22 9.05
CA VAL A 79 44.30 -20.03 8.11
C VAL A 79 45.62 -19.30 7.79
N PRO A 80 46.79 -19.97 7.88
CA PRO A 80 48.09 -19.35 7.58
C PRO A 80 48.20 -18.89 6.12
N TRP A 81 47.36 -19.45 5.24
CA TRP A 81 47.30 -19.08 3.84
C TRP A 81 46.18 -18.07 3.52
N HIS A 82 46.31 -16.88 4.12
CA HIS A 82 45.30 -15.82 4.11
C HIS A 82 44.86 -15.38 2.69
N TRP A 83 45.78 -15.31 1.71
CA TRP A 83 45.40 -14.83 0.37
C TRP A 83 44.56 -15.85 -0.43
N GLN A 84 44.82 -17.16 -0.31
CA GLN A 84 44.01 -18.23 -0.90
C GLN A 84 42.63 -18.22 -0.27
N ALA A 85 42.56 -18.13 1.06
CA ALA A 85 41.30 -18.07 1.78
C ALA A 85 40.46 -16.88 1.29
N ALA A 86 41.08 -15.71 1.12
CA ALA A 86 40.42 -14.52 0.58
C ALA A 86 39.91 -14.73 -0.86
N VAL A 87 40.72 -15.34 -1.74
CA VAL A 87 40.32 -15.65 -3.13
C VAL A 87 39.14 -16.63 -3.18
N VAL A 88 39.17 -17.68 -2.35
CA VAL A 88 38.06 -18.66 -2.27
C VAL A 88 36.75 -17.98 -1.86
N TRP A 89 36.80 -17.10 -0.84
CA TRP A 89 35.63 -16.33 -0.43
C TRP A 89 35.16 -15.34 -1.48
N ALA A 90 36.08 -14.68 -2.20
CA ALA A 90 35.73 -13.80 -3.30
C ALA A 90 35.00 -14.55 -4.43
N VAL A 91 35.46 -15.76 -4.78
CA VAL A 91 34.78 -16.63 -5.75
C VAL A 91 33.42 -17.07 -5.23
N ALA A 92 33.31 -17.46 -3.96
CA ALA A 92 32.02 -17.81 -3.35
C ALA A 92 31.01 -16.64 -3.46
N TYR A 93 31.44 -15.40 -3.19
CA TYR A 93 30.60 -14.22 -3.38
C TYR A 93 30.21 -13.98 -4.81
N ALA A 94 31.14 -14.13 -5.75
CA ALA A 94 30.84 -13.99 -7.18
C ALA A 94 29.79 -15.01 -7.64
N LEU A 95 29.86 -16.25 -7.16
CA LEU A 95 28.88 -17.30 -7.48
C LEU A 95 27.50 -17.00 -6.88
N ILE A 96 27.44 -16.59 -5.61
CA ILE A 96 26.18 -16.19 -4.97
C ILE A 96 25.56 -15.00 -5.72
N ALA A 97 26.35 -13.97 -6.02
CA ALA A 97 25.90 -12.79 -6.75
C ALA A 97 25.39 -13.14 -8.16
N ALA A 98 26.12 -13.98 -8.90
CA ALA A 98 25.70 -14.45 -10.21
C ALA A 98 24.37 -15.22 -10.14
N GLY A 99 24.22 -16.12 -9.17
CA GLY A 99 22.98 -16.86 -8.92
C GLY A 99 21.80 -15.94 -8.64
N LEU A 100 21.97 -14.97 -7.73
CA LEU A 100 20.93 -13.97 -7.42
C LEU A 100 20.60 -13.09 -8.63
N ALA A 101 21.59 -12.66 -9.41
CA ALA A 101 21.38 -11.85 -10.60
C ALA A 101 20.60 -12.61 -11.68
N ILE A 102 20.93 -13.88 -11.91
CA ILE A 102 20.20 -14.75 -12.84
C ILE A 102 18.77 -14.97 -12.34
N TYR A 103 18.60 -15.36 -11.08
CA TYR A 103 17.27 -15.56 -10.48
C TYR A 103 16.41 -14.29 -10.55
N GLY A 104 16.99 -13.15 -10.19
CA GLY A 104 16.36 -11.84 -10.30
C GLY A 104 15.95 -11.52 -11.73
N ARG A 105 16.84 -11.75 -12.71
CA ARG A 105 16.55 -11.55 -14.14
C ARG A 105 15.45 -12.46 -14.66
N MET A 106 15.38 -13.72 -14.20
CA MET A 106 14.31 -14.65 -14.57
C MET A 106 12.95 -14.24 -13.98
N ARG A 107 12.94 -13.63 -12.79
CA ARG A 107 11.73 -13.14 -12.11
C ARG A 107 11.32 -11.74 -12.54
N LEU A 108 12.24 -10.93 -13.08
CA LEU A 108 11.97 -9.59 -13.56
C LEU A 108 11.04 -9.64 -14.77
N ARG A 109 9.73 -9.50 -14.53
CA ARG A 109 8.74 -9.24 -15.59
C ARG A 109 8.55 -7.73 -15.72
N VAL A 110 9.56 -7.04 -16.25
CA VAL A 110 9.42 -5.63 -16.59
C VAL A 110 8.61 -5.53 -17.89
N SER A 111 7.29 -5.56 -17.75
CA SER A 111 6.38 -5.17 -18.83
C SER A 111 6.15 -3.67 -18.74
N MET A 112 6.28 -2.96 -19.86
CA MET A 112 5.95 -1.54 -19.88
C MET A 112 4.49 -1.34 -19.44
N PRO A 113 4.20 -0.40 -18.53
CA PRO A 113 2.84 -0.17 -18.05
C PRO A 113 1.99 0.40 -19.18
N GLN A 114 1.25 -0.49 -19.86
CA GLN A 114 0.45 -0.17 -21.04
C GLN A 114 -0.54 0.98 -20.76
N LYS A 115 -1.18 0.97 -19.58
CA LYS A 115 -2.11 2.02 -19.17
C LYS A 115 -1.44 3.41 -19.10
N THR A 116 -0.25 3.49 -18.50
CA THR A 116 0.52 4.74 -18.41
C THR A 116 0.93 5.23 -19.79
N ILE A 117 1.38 4.34 -20.67
CA ILE A 117 1.75 4.70 -22.05
C ILE A 117 0.54 5.23 -22.81
N THR A 118 -0.62 4.58 -22.69
CA THR A 118 -1.86 5.04 -23.34
C THR A 118 -2.28 6.41 -22.84
N SER A 119 -2.29 6.63 -21.52
CA SER A 119 -2.63 7.95 -20.95
C SER A 119 -1.64 9.05 -21.38
N LEU A 120 -0.35 8.74 -21.50
CA LEU A 120 0.64 9.70 -22.00
C LEU A 120 0.44 10.05 -23.49
N LYS A 121 0.04 9.08 -24.32
CA LYS A 121 -0.31 9.33 -25.73
C LYS A 121 -1.53 10.23 -25.84
N GLU A 122 -2.57 9.93 -25.08
CA GLU A 122 -3.79 10.73 -25.02
C GLU A 122 -3.49 12.16 -24.55
N THR A 123 -2.66 12.32 -23.50
CA THR A 123 -2.24 13.63 -23.00
C THR A 123 -1.46 14.41 -24.06
N LYS A 124 -0.58 13.75 -24.81
CA LYS A 124 0.15 14.36 -25.93
C LYS A 124 -0.80 14.84 -27.03
N GLU A 125 -1.79 14.02 -27.39
CA GLU A 125 -2.79 14.37 -28.41
C GLU A 125 -3.63 15.58 -27.99
N TRP A 126 -4.10 15.61 -26.75
CA TRP A 126 -4.80 16.78 -26.18
C TRP A 126 -3.94 18.05 -26.20
N ALA A 127 -2.66 17.94 -25.83
CA ALA A 127 -1.73 19.07 -25.83
C ALA A 127 -1.47 19.61 -27.25
N LEU A 128 -1.28 18.73 -28.23
CA LEU A 128 -1.07 19.11 -29.63
C LEU A 128 -2.32 19.75 -30.25
N GLN A 129 -3.51 19.23 -29.92
CA GLN A 129 -4.78 19.85 -30.32
C GLN A 129 -4.93 21.26 -29.76
N ARG A 130 -4.58 21.47 -28.48
CA ARG A 130 -4.62 22.79 -27.83
C ARG A 130 -3.73 23.82 -28.53
N MET A 131 -2.53 23.42 -28.94
CA MET A 131 -1.61 24.29 -29.70
C MET A 131 -2.14 24.61 -31.10
N LYS A 132 -2.73 23.62 -31.78
CA LYS A 132 -3.32 23.80 -33.12
C LYS A 132 -4.56 24.71 -33.09
N SER A 133 -5.35 24.68 -32.01
CA SER A 133 -6.54 25.51 -31.86
C SER A 133 -6.25 26.94 -31.40
N ALA A 134 -5.14 27.19 -30.70
CA ALA A 134 -4.76 28.52 -30.22
C ALA A 134 -4.05 29.40 -31.27
N GLY A 135 -3.67 28.82 -32.42
CA GLY A 135 -3.01 29.51 -33.53
C GLY A 135 -3.92 29.86 -34.71
N ARG A 136 -5.25 29.76 -34.55
CA ARG A 136 -6.29 30.21 -35.49
C ARG A 136 -7.15 31.27 -34.83
#